data_AF-A0A9E0NAM8-F1
#
_entry.id   AF-A0A9E0NAM8-F1
#
_cell.length_a   1.000
_cell.length_b   1.000
_cell.length_c   1.000
_cell.angle_alpha   90.00
_cell.angle_beta   90.00
_cell.angle_gamma   90.00
#
_symmetry.space_group_name_H-M   'P 1'
#
loop_
_entity.id
_entity.type
_entity.pdbx_description
1 polymer ?
#
loop_
_entity_poly.entity_id
_entity_poly.type
_entity_poly.pdbx_seq_one_letter_code
_entity_poly.pdbx_strand_id
1 'polypeptide(L)'
;MTEAQALRALTALAQASRLQIFRQLVVMGQLGMTPGQLADILAMSPTALSFHLNALSQAGLITQERQGRNLIYRAALHTMNALLSYLSLNCCAVPACSVPGAADADQTPGEAVYLSDVSLLSNLRSPVMSKNVMNVLFICTHNSARSIIAEALLNQLGGGRFRGYSAGSTPSGTVNPKAIELLERNRYRVSELRSKDWAEFAAPGAPEMDFVLTVCDKAAGEVCPVWPGQPLSAHWGVPDPAAVQGTAAEIDHAFTDAFLVLQRRVSLFLNLPFEKLERLSLLKELQGIGTSRHD
;
A
#
# COMPACT_ATOMS: atom_id res chain seq x y z
N MET A 1 -12.19 -23.19 -8.02
CA MET A 1 -12.19 -23.79 -6.66
C MET A 1 -13.56 -24.42 -6.44
N THR A 2 -13.64 -25.61 -5.84
CA THR A 2 -14.92 -26.23 -5.47
C THR A 2 -15.38 -25.76 -4.08
N GLU A 3 -16.65 -25.93 -3.75
CA GLU A 3 -17.19 -25.60 -2.42
C GLU A 3 -16.40 -26.28 -1.28
N ALA A 4 -16.13 -27.58 -1.43
CA ALA A 4 -15.34 -28.35 -0.45
C ALA A 4 -13.89 -27.84 -0.30
N GLN A 5 -13.31 -27.25 -1.35
CA GLN A 5 -12.00 -26.59 -1.24
C GLN A 5 -12.14 -25.24 -0.50
N ALA A 6 -13.17 -24.46 -0.80
CA ALA A 6 -13.42 -23.18 -0.15
C ALA A 6 -13.67 -23.32 1.37
N LEU A 7 -14.52 -24.27 1.77
CA LEU A 7 -14.79 -24.58 3.17
C LEU A 7 -13.54 -25.00 3.93
N ARG A 8 -12.67 -25.83 3.33
CA ARG A 8 -11.39 -26.22 3.94
C ARG A 8 -10.47 -25.03 4.15
N ALA A 9 -10.36 -24.14 3.17
CA ALA A 9 -9.53 -22.95 3.28
C ALA A 9 -10.05 -21.98 4.36
N LEU A 10 -11.36 -21.73 4.40
CA LEU A 10 -11.98 -20.87 5.41
C LEU A 10 -11.83 -21.45 6.82
N THR A 11 -12.04 -22.75 6.99
CA THR A 11 -11.87 -23.44 8.28
C THR A 11 -10.42 -23.37 8.77
N ALA A 12 -9.46 -23.49 7.86
CA ALA A 12 -8.06 -23.32 8.18
C ALA A 12 -7.76 -21.86 8.60
N LEU A 13 -8.31 -20.86 7.92
CA LEU A 13 -8.06 -19.44 8.25
C LEU A 13 -8.85 -18.92 9.45
N ALA A 14 -9.94 -19.58 9.84
CA ALA A 14 -10.80 -19.18 10.97
C ALA A 14 -10.15 -19.29 12.35
N GLN A 15 -8.89 -19.74 12.43
CA GLN A 15 -8.13 -19.82 13.67
C GLN A 15 -6.99 -18.79 13.67
N ALA A 16 -6.93 -17.97 14.73
CA ALA A 16 -6.07 -16.79 14.80
C ALA A 16 -4.60 -17.07 14.47
N SER A 17 -4.00 -18.12 15.03
CA SER A 17 -2.60 -18.46 14.79
C SER A 17 -2.34 -18.83 13.33
N ARG A 18 -3.22 -19.62 12.70
CA ARG A 18 -3.11 -19.97 11.27
C ARG A 18 -3.22 -18.74 10.37
N LEU A 19 -4.13 -17.81 10.68
CA LEU A 19 -4.23 -16.54 9.95
C LEU A 19 -2.96 -15.70 10.10
N GLN A 20 -2.39 -15.61 11.30
CA GLN A 20 -1.14 -14.89 11.55
C GLN A 20 0.03 -15.52 10.79
N ILE A 21 0.19 -16.84 10.84
CA ILE A 21 1.20 -17.58 10.07
C ILE A 21 1.07 -17.28 8.58
N PHE A 22 -0.15 -17.41 8.04
CA PHE A 22 -0.40 -17.15 6.61
C PHE A 22 -0.05 -15.70 6.22
N ARG A 23 -0.43 -14.70 7.05
CA ARG A 23 -0.07 -13.29 6.80
C ARG A 23 1.45 -13.05 6.81
N GLN A 24 2.18 -13.64 7.74
CA GLN A 24 3.65 -13.53 7.77
C GLN A 24 4.29 -14.14 6.52
N LEU A 25 3.77 -15.29 6.06
CA LEU A 25 4.24 -15.94 4.83
C LEU A 25 3.90 -15.13 3.57
N VAL A 26 2.77 -14.42 3.55
CA VAL A 26 2.43 -13.49 2.45
C VAL A 26 3.42 -12.31 2.41
N VAL A 27 3.75 -11.74 3.56
CA VAL A 27 4.73 -10.62 3.66
C VAL A 27 6.12 -11.05 3.17
N MET A 28 6.55 -12.26 3.48
CA MET A 28 7.84 -12.78 3.00
C MET A 28 7.84 -13.21 1.52
N GLY A 29 6.66 -13.41 0.95
CA GLY A 29 6.49 -13.75 -0.45
C GLY A 29 7.33 -14.97 -0.89
N GLN A 30 8.16 -14.78 -1.92
CA GLN A 30 8.96 -15.85 -2.51
C GLN A 30 10.16 -16.30 -1.68
N LEU A 31 10.62 -15.49 -0.72
CA LEU A 31 11.70 -15.90 0.19
C LEU A 31 11.23 -17.02 1.12
N GLY A 32 9.97 -16.93 1.57
CA GLY A 32 9.40 -17.86 2.54
C GLY A 32 10.04 -17.72 3.93
N MET A 33 9.65 -18.61 4.84
CA MET A 33 10.21 -18.67 6.19
C MET A 33 10.48 -20.11 6.63
N THR A 34 11.48 -20.28 7.49
CA THR A 34 11.69 -21.53 8.22
C THR A 34 10.73 -21.67 9.40
N PRO A 35 10.47 -22.90 9.90
CA PRO A 35 9.74 -23.10 11.14
C PRO A 35 10.33 -22.36 12.34
N GLY A 36 11.66 -22.28 12.45
CA GLY A 36 12.32 -21.55 13.54
C GLY A 36 11.96 -20.06 13.53
N GLN A 37 12.10 -19.41 12.37
CA GLN A 37 11.74 -18.00 12.21
C GLN A 37 10.26 -17.73 12.52
N LEU A 38 9.35 -18.61 12.08
CA LEU A 38 7.93 -18.48 12.38
C LEU A 38 7.63 -18.66 13.87
N ALA A 39 8.29 -19.61 14.54
CA ALA A 39 8.14 -19.84 15.97
C ALA A 39 8.60 -18.63 16.79
N ASP A 40 9.74 -18.04 16.42
CA ASP A 40 10.31 -16.87 17.08
C ASP A 40 9.43 -15.64 16.91
N ILE A 41 9.01 -15.33 15.67
CA ILE A 41 8.19 -14.14 15.37
C ILE A 41 6.82 -14.20 16.04
N LEU A 42 6.20 -15.39 16.07
CA LEU A 42 4.85 -15.57 16.59
C LEU A 42 4.82 -16.01 18.07
N ALA A 43 5.98 -16.15 18.71
CA ALA A 43 6.14 -16.65 20.08
C ALA A 43 5.38 -17.97 20.32
N MET A 44 5.52 -18.94 19.41
CA MET A 44 4.80 -20.21 19.45
C MET A 44 5.72 -21.40 19.74
N SER A 45 5.20 -22.43 20.41
CA SER A 45 5.95 -23.67 20.59
C SER A 45 6.10 -24.43 19.26
N PRO A 46 7.22 -25.16 19.05
CA PRO A 46 7.45 -25.92 17.80
C PRO A 46 6.34 -26.93 17.49
N THR A 47 5.78 -27.56 18.53
CA THR A 47 4.69 -28.52 18.40
C THR A 47 3.40 -27.86 17.92
N ALA A 48 3.03 -26.71 18.50
CA ALA A 48 1.85 -25.96 18.07
C ALA A 48 2.02 -25.43 16.64
N LEU A 49 3.19 -24.89 16.32
CA LEU A 49 3.47 -24.39 14.97
C LEU A 49 3.37 -25.50 13.92
N SER A 50 3.94 -26.68 14.19
CA SER A 50 3.87 -27.82 13.25
C SER A 50 2.42 -28.26 13.01
N PHE A 51 1.59 -28.26 14.04
CA PHE A 51 0.15 -28.54 13.92
C PHE A 51 -0.56 -27.53 13.00
N HIS A 52 -0.29 -26.22 13.17
CA HIS A 52 -0.89 -25.18 12.33
C HIS A 52 -0.39 -25.21 10.88
N LEU A 53 0.91 -25.44 10.67
CA LEU A 53 1.50 -25.55 9.33
C LEU A 53 0.94 -26.74 8.57
N ASN A 54 0.76 -27.88 9.22
CA ASN A 54 0.14 -29.05 8.60
C ASN A 54 -1.30 -28.76 8.16
N ALA A 55 -2.10 -28.15 9.04
CA ALA A 55 -3.47 -27.76 8.70
C ALA A 55 -3.56 -26.78 7.52
N LEU A 56 -2.66 -25.78 7.47
CA LEU A 56 -2.58 -24.83 6.36
C LEU A 56 -2.12 -25.49 5.05
N SER A 57 -1.17 -26.44 5.13
CA SER A 57 -0.67 -27.20 3.99
C SER A 57 -1.76 -28.11 3.40
N GLN A 58 -2.52 -28.81 4.26
CA GLN A 58 -3.67 -29.62 3.84
C GLN A 58 -4.80 -28.80 3.22
N ALA A 59 -4.96 -27.55 3.65
CA ALA A 59 -5.89 -26.60 3.03
C ALA A 59 -5.38 -26.01 1.71
N GLY A 60 -4.15 -26.33 1.31
CA GLY A 60 -3.51 -25.79 0.10
C GLY A 60 -3.15 -24.31 0.20
N LEU A 61 -3.12 -23.74 1.41
CA LEU A 61 -2.86 -22.31 1.64
C LEU A 61 -1.37 -22.01 1.77
N ILE A 62 -0.54 -23.02 2.03
CA ILE A 62 0.92 -22.86 2.04
C ILE A 62 1.58 -24.00 1.28
N THR A 63 2.77 -23.73 0.74
CA THR A 63 3.66 -24.75 0.18
C THR A 63 4.89 -24.91 1.07
N GLN A 64 5.51 -26.08 1.01
CA GLN A 64 6.76 -26.37 1.70
C GLN A 64 7.79 -26.89 0.70
N GLU A 65 9.03 -26.43 0.83
CA GLU A 65 10.14 -26.85 0.00
C GLU A 65 11.36 -27.12 0.89
N ARG A 66 12.10 -28.20 0.61
CA ARG A 66 13.31 -28.52 1.35
C ARG A 66 14.50 -27.82 0.72
N GLN A 67 15.12 -26.92 1.47
CA GLN A 67 16.35 -26.22 1.08
C GLN A 67 17.48 -26.63 2.04
N GLY A 68 18.28 -27.61 1.62
CA GLY A 68 19.34 -28.19 2.43
C GLY A 68 18.79 -28.90 3.67
N ARG A 69 19.19 -28.41 4.86
CA ARG A 69 18.75 -28.95 6.17
C ARG A 69 17.44 -28.34 6.67
N ASN A 70 16.95 -27.28 6.03
CA ASN A 70 15.77 -26.53 6.48
C ASN A 70 14.59 -26.72 5.53
N LEU A 71 13.38 -26.67 6.08
CA LEU A 71 12.14 -26.53 5.31
C LEU A 71 11.80 -25.05 5.21
N ILE A 72 11.45 -24.59 4.00
CA ILE A 72 10.99 -23.23 3.73
C ILE A 72 9.51 -23.30 3.37
N TYR A 73 8.69 -22.59 4.14
CA TYR A 73 7.26 -22.46 3.92
C TYR A 73 6.96 -21.16 3.17
N ARG A 74 5.98 -21.20 2.27
CA ARG A 74 5.55 -20.04 1.45
C ARG A 74 4.03 -20.00 1.36
N ALA A 75 3.46 -18.82 1.19
CA ALA A 75 2.03 -18.68 0.96
C ALA A 75 1.66 -19.12 -0.47
N ALA A 76 0.63 -19.96 -0.58
CA ALA A 76 0.06 -20.40 -1.85
C ALA A 76 -0.97 -19.37 -2.35
N LEU A 77 -0.49 -18.26 -2.92
CA LEU A 77 -1.34 -17.14 -3.33
C LEU A 77 -2.42 -17.53 -4.36
N HIS A 78 -2.16 -18.53 -5.20
CA HIS A 78 -3.13 -19.05 -6.17
C HIS A 78 -4.40 -19.60 -5.49
N THR A 79 -4.26 -20.35 -4.40
CA THR A 79 -5.38 -20.91 -3.63
C THR A 79 -6.20 -19.80 -2.97
N MET A 80 -5.52 -18.79 -2.42
CA MET A 80 -6.18 -17.62 -1.81
C MET A 80 -6.97 -16.82 -2.85
N ASN A 81 -6.36 -16.54 -4.00
CA ASN A 81 -7.05 -15.83 -5.09
C ASN A 81 -8.26 -16.62 -5.58
N ALA A 82 -8.14 -17.95 -5.69
CA ALA A 82 -9.27 -18.80 -6.06
C ALA A 82 -10.40 -18.81 -5.01
N LEU A 83 -10.07 -18.70 -3.72
CA LEU A 83 -11.03 -18.53 -2.63
C LEU A 83 -11.76 -17.18 -2.69
N LEU A 84 -11.02 -16.09 -2.89
CA LEU A 84 -11.59 -14.76 -3.05
C LEU A 84 -12.55 -14.71 -4.24
N SER A 85 -12.12 -15.28 -5.37
CA SER A 85 -12.98 -15.45 -6.54
C SER A 85 -14.22 -16.26 -6.21
N TYR A 86 -14.08 -17.41 -5.52
CA TYR A 86 -15.22 -18.25 -5.11
C TYR A 86 -16.25 -17.49 -4.27
N LEU A 87 -15.80 -16.70 -3.29
CA LEU A 87 -16.68 -15.90 -2.42
C LEU A 87 -17.36 -14.75 -3.18
N SER A 88 -16.69 -14.20 -4.20
CA SER A 88 -17.23 -13.09 -4.99
C SER A 88 -18.22 -13.50 -6.08
N LEU A 89 -18.30 -14.80 -6.45
CA LEU A 89 -19.00 -15.28 -7.65
C LEU A 89 -20.50 -14.97 -7.70
N ASN A 90 -21.14 -14.64 -6.58
CA ASN A 90 -22.56 -14.25 -6.53
C ASN A 90 -22.79 -12.92 -5.78
N CYS A 91 -21.74 -12.14 -5.49
CA CYS A 91 -21.88 -10.89 -4.74
C CYS A 91 -22.76 -9.85 -5.45
N CYS A 92 -22.88 -9.91 -6.77
CA CYS A 92 -23.70 -9.00 -7.58
C CYS A 92 -25.11 -9.55 -7.88
N ALA A 93 -25.44 -10.76 -7.42
CA ALA A 93 -26.78 -11.35 -7.58
C ALA A 93 -27.75 -10.96 -6.44
N VAL A 94 -27.24 -10.29 -5.41
CA VAL A 94 -28.06 -9.75 -4.33
C VAL A 94 -28.57 -8.38 -4.80
N PRO A 95 -29.91 -8.18 -4.94
CA PRO A 95 -30.46 -6.85 -5.16
C PRO A 95 -29.94 -5.95 -4.05
N ALA A 96 -29.40 -4.79 -4.44
CA ALA A 96 -28.70 -3.83 -3.59
C ALA A 96 -29.05 -3.97 -2.11
N CYS A 97 -28.06 -4.29 -1.27
CA CYS A 97 -28.15 -4.08 0.16
C CYS A 97 -28.42 -2.59 0.41
N SER A 98 -29.69 -2.22 0.45
CA SER A 98 -30.15 -0.90 0.84
C SER A 98 -29.83 -0.75 2.32
N VAL A 99 -28.83 0.06 2.64
CA VAL A 99 -28.81 0.76 3.92
C VAL A 99 -30.05 1.67 3.94
N PRO A 100 -30.99 1.49 4.88
CA PRO A 100 -32.14 2.37 4.97
C PRO A 100 -31.67 3.71 5.55
N GLY A 101 -31.66 4.76 4.73
CA GLY A 101 -31.24 6.08 5.21
C GLY A 101 -31.03 7.20 4.17
N ALA A 102 -31.26 6.96 2.88
CA ALA A 102 -31.26 8.02 1.88
C ALA A 102 -32.62 8.01 1.17
N ALA A 103 -33.60 8.66 1.81
CA ALA A 103 -34.89 8.94 1.20
C ALA A 103 -34.75 10.16 0.26
N ASP A 104 -35.43 10.01 -0.88
CA ASP A 104 -36.09 11.02 -1.70
C ASP A 104 -35.27 11.95 -2.60
N ALA A 105 -35.36 11.61 -3.89
CA ALA A 105 -35.70 12.44 -5.07
C ALA A 105 -34.97 11.78 -6.27
N ASP A 106 -35.54 11.49 -7.42
CA ASP A 106 -36.72 11.99 -8.12
C ASP A 106 -37.02 10.98 -9.24
N GLN A 107 -38.29 10.82 -9.62
CA GLN A 107 -38.71 9.89 -10.67
C GLN A 107 -38.73 10.63 -12.02
N THR A 108 -38.19 10.01 -13.07
CA THR A 108 -38.94 9.90 -14.34
C THR A 108 -38.45 8.70 -15.18
N PRO A 109 -39.35 8.12 -16.02
CA PRO A 109 -39.17 6.81 -16.63
C PRO A 109 -38.68 6.91 -18.09
N GLY A 110 -37.79 6.02 -18.52
CA GLY A 110 -37.42 5.93 -19.93
C GLY A 110 -36.28 4.98 -20.24
N GLU A 111 -36.63 3.92 -20.97
CA GLU A 111 -35.77 3.09 -21.81
C GLU A 111 -34.81 2.10 -21.14
N ALA A 112 -35.19 0.82 -21.30
CA ALA A 112 -34.28 -0.31 -21.25
C ALA A 112 -33.16 -0.12 -22.27
N VAL A 113 -31.95 0.15 -21.79
CA VAL A 113 -30.73 -0.03 -22.59
C VAL A 113 -30.07 -1.31 -22.11
N TYR A 114 -30.18 -2.34 -22.94
CA TYR A 114 -29.26 -3.47 -22.94
C TYR A 114 -27.86 -2.91 -23.18
N LEU A 115 -27.03 -2.85 -22.13
CA LEU A 115 -25.60 -2.66 -22.27
C LEU A 115 -24.90 -3.91 -21.79
N SER A 116 -24.62 -4.77 -22.77
CA SER A 116 -23.40 -5.54 -22.80
C SER A 116 -22.22 -4.64 -22.45
N ASP A 117 -21.70 -4.73 -21.23
CA ASP A 117 -20.42 -4.11 -20.96
C ASP A 117 -19.53 -5.02 -20.11
N VAL A 118 -18.58 -5.61 -20.83
CA VAL A 118 -17.48 -6.45 -20.36
C VAL A 118 -16.37 -5.56 -19.71
N SER A 119 -16.73 -4.33 -19.31
CA SER A 119 -15.79 -3.25 -18.97
C SER A 119 -15.12 -3.36 -17.59
N LEU A 120 -15.64 -4.22 -16.70
CA LEU A 120 -15.04 -4.43 -15.37
C LEU A 120 -13.91 -5.47 -15.37
N LEU A 121 -13.90 -6.40 -16.34
CA LEU A 121 -12.79 -7.36 -16.51
C LEU A 121 -11.69 -6.82 -17.43
N SER A 122 -11.95 -5.80 -18.24
CA SER A 122 -10.91 -5.13 -19.02
C SER A 122 -9.90 -4.38 -18.15
N ASN A 123 -10.31 -3.82 -17.00
CA ASN A 123 -9.43 -3.01 -16.14
C ASN A 123 -8.32 -3.79 -15.41
N LEU A 124 -8.36 -5.13 -15.42
CA LEU A 124 -7.28 -5.97 -14.90
C LEU A 124 -6.21 -6.29 -15.96
N ARG A 125 -6.47 -6.01 -17.24
CA ARG A 125 -5.57 -6.21 -18.39
C ARG A 125 -5.20 -4.91 -19.10
N SER A 126 -5.85 -3.79 -18.78
CA SER A 126 -5.50 -2.49 -19.33
C SER A 126 -4.18 -1.99 -18.73
N PRO A 127 -3.25 -1.44 -19.53
CA PRO A 127 -2.15 -0.65 -18.99
C PRO A 127 -2.72 0.47 -18.12
N VAL A 128 -2.02 0.85 -17.04
CA VAL A 128 -2.47 1.81 -16.02
C VAL A 128 -2.70 3.24 -16.58
N MET A 129 -2.49 3.46 -17.87
CA MET A 129 -2.40 4.78 -18.49
C MET A 129 -3.61 5.10 -19.38
N SER A 130 -4.45 6.04 -18.93
CA SER A 130 -5.30 6.89 -19.77
C SER A 130 -5.21 8.39 -19.44
N LYS A 131 -4.43 8.76 -18.39
CA LYS A 131 -4.37 10.12 -17.82
C LYS A 131 -3.03 10.78 -18.11
N ASN A 132 -3.05 12.06 -18.52
CA ASN A 132 -1.83 12.82 -18.86
C ASN A 132 -0.94 13.15 -17.65
N VAL A 133 -1.50 13.18 -16.43
CA VAL A 133 -0.76 13.45 -15.19
C VAL A 133 -1.25 12.52 -14.09
N MET A 134 -0.32 11.83 -13.44
CA MET A 134 -0.60 10.95 -12.30
C MET A 134 -0.47 11.69 -10.97
N ASN A 135 -1.46 11.56 -10.09
CA ASN A 135 -1.47 12.14 -8.76
C ASN A 135 -0.89 11.16 -7.72
N VAL A 136 0.03 11.66 -6.90
CA VAL A 136 0.69 10.88 -5.84
C VAL A 136 0.53 11.60 -4.51
N LEU A 137 0.01 10.91 -3.49
CA LEU A 137 -0.12 11.44 -2.14
C LEU A 137 0.93 10.82 -1.20
N PHE A 138 1.79 11.65 -0.62
CA PHE A 138 2.72 11.24 0.43
C PHE A 138 2.14 11.48 1.82
N ILE A 139 2.02 10.41 2.61
CA ILE A 139 1.43 10.48 3.95
C ILE A 139 2.52 10.30 5.00
N CYS A 140 2.56 11.20 5.97
CA CYS A 140 3.26 10.98 7.23
C CYS A 140 2.38 11.37 8.42
N THR A 141 2.88 11.32 9.65
CA THR A 141 2.08 11.67 10.83
C THR A 141 1.77 13.16 10.86
N HIS A 142 2.79 14.02 10.89
CA HIS A 142 2.62 15.46 11.14
C HIS A 142 2.59 16.36 9.89
N ASN A 143 2.83 15.81 8.71
CA ASN A 143 3.00 16.57 7.46
C ASN A 143 3.84 17.84 7.62
N SER A 144 5.05 17.65 8.15
CA SER A 144 5.92 18.76 8.54
C SER A 144 7.31 18.67 7.90
N ALA A 145 7.87 17.45 7.73
CA ALA A 145 9.19 17.24 7.13
C ALA A 145 9.16 16.21 5.99
N ARG A 146 9.16 14.91 6.30
CA ARG A 146 9.33 13.82 5.32
C ARG A 146 8.39 13.89 4.11
N SER A 147 7.09 13.98 4.33
CA SER A 147 6.12 14.02 3.22
C SER A 147 6.18 15.33 2.43
N ILE A 148 6.57 16.44 3.06
CA ILE A 148 6.80 17.73 2.39
C ILE A 148 8.02 17.65 1.45
N ILE A 149 9.12 17.07 1.93
CA ILE A 149 10.32 16.82 1.13
C ILE A 149 9.97 15.93 -0.07
N ALA A 150 9.19 14.87 0.14
CA ALA A 150 8.77 13.95 -0.92
C ALA A 150 7.86 14.63 -1.98
N GLU A 151 6.92 15.47 -1.55
CA GLU A 151 6.07 16.28 -2.45
C GLU A 151 6.91 17.20 -3.33
N ALA A 152 7.85 17.95 -2.73
CA ALA A 152 8.73 18.86 -3.45
C ALA A 152 9.64 18.13 -4.46
N LEU A 153 10.22 17.00 -4.04
CA LEU A 153 11.03 16.14 -4.90
C LEU A 153 10.23 15.66 -6.12
N LEU A 154 9.04 15.12 -5.90
CA LEU A 154 8.23 14.59 -6.99
C LEU A 154 7.75 15.68 -7.95
N ASN A 155 7.31 16.83 -7.44
CA ASN A 155 6.82 17.93 -8.27
C ASN A 155 7.91 18.53 -9.17
N GLN A 156 9.17 18.53 -8.71
CA GLN A 156 10.29 19.02 -9.52
C GLN A 156 10.83 17.95 -10.47
N LEU A 157 11.04 16.72 -10.00
CA LEU A 157 11.65 15.64 -10.79
C LEU A 157 10.67 14.97 -11.75
N GLY A 158 9.36 15.02 -11.44
CA GLY A 158 8.31 14.36 -12.20
C GLY A 158 8.03 14.96 -13.58
N GLY A 159 8.59 16.14 -13.89
CA GLY A 159 8.58 16.71 -15.24
C GLY A 159 7.18 16.91 -15.84
N GLY A 160 6.17 17.16 -15.00
CA GLY A 160 4.78 17.31 -15.42
C GLY A 160 4.01 16.01 -15.67
N ARG A 161 4.66 14.83 -15.65
CA ARG A 161 3.98 13.52 -15.70
C ARG A 161 3.34 13.15 -14.37
N PHE A 162 3.86 13.69 -13.29
CA PHE A 162 3.38 13.45 -11.93
C PHE A 162 3.06 14.75 -11.23
N ARG A 163 2.03 14.70 -10.39
CA ARG A 163 1.70 15.75 -9.43
C ARG A 163 1.71 15.17 -8.03
N GLY A 164 2.64 15.67 -7.23
CA GLY A 164 2.79 15.32 -5.83
C GLY A 164 1.92 16.17 -4.93
N TYR A 165 1.36 15.50 -3.93
CA TYR A 165 0.69 16.07 -2.77
C TYR A 165 1.26 15.43 -1.51
N SER A 166 1.08 16.08 -0.36
CA SER A 166 1.37 15.47 0.93
C SER A 166 0.29 15.76 1.96
N ALA A 167 0.18 14.88 2.95
CA ALA A 167 -0.75 15.06 4.05
C ALA A 167 -0.30 14.36 5.34
N GLY A 168 -0.99 14.71 6.42
CA GLY A 168 -0.76 14.25 7.78
C GLY A 168 -1.97 13.48 8.30
N SER A 169 -1.74 12.40 9.04
CA SER A 169 -2.81 11.79 9.85
C SER A 169 -3.10 12.58 11.13
N THR A 170 -2.13 13.34 11.62
CA THR A 170 -2.27 14.32 12.69
C THR A 170 -1.38 15.51 12.34
N PRO A 171 -1.76 16.34 11.36
CA PRO A 171 -0.90 17.39 10.84
C PRO A 171 -0.53 18.41 11.92
N SER A 172 0.71 18.88 11.89
CA SER A 172 1.22 19.89 12.84
C SER A 172 0.68 21.30 12.57
N GLY A 173 0.06 21.53 11.40
CA GLY A 173 -0.42 22.85 10.97
C GLY A 173 0.68 23.75 10.38
N THR A 174 1.95 23.43 10.59
CA THR A 174 3.10 24.19 10.04
C THR A 174 4.17 23.28 9.45
N VAL A 175 4.78 23.71 8.35
CA VAL A 175 5.93 23.00 7.77
C VAL A 175 7.18 23.24 8.65
N ASN A 176 8.00 22.21 8.83
CA ASN A 176 9.23 22.31 9.60
C ASN A 176 10.21 23.27 8.89
N PRO A 177 10.71 24.32 9.57
CA PRO A 177 11.61 25.30 8.96
C PRO A 177 12.89 24.69 8.35
N LYS A 178 13.46 23.65 8.97
CA LYS A 178 14.64 22.97 8.42
C LYS A 178 14.34 22.20 7.14
N ALA A 179 13.11 21.71 6.96
CA ALA A 179 12.69 21.11 5.70
C ALA A 179 12.61 22.18 4.59
N ILE A 180 12.10 23.37 4.92
CA ILE A 180 12.05 24.51 3.99
C ILE A 180 13.47 24.94 3.61
N GLU A 181 14.34 25.18 4.59
CA GLU A 181 15.74 25.58 4.38
C GLU A 181 16.50 24.57 3.50
N LEU A 182 16.33 23.26 3.79
CA LEU A 182 16.88 22.16 3.01
C LEU A 182 16.40 22.16 1.55
N LEU A 183 15.12 22.46 1.31
CA LEU A 183 14.55 22.50 -0.02
C LEU A 183 15.04 23.75 -0.78
N GLU A 184 15.02 24.91 -0.14
CA GLU A 184 15.47 26.18 -0.73
C GLU A 184 16.96 26.15 -1.10
N ARG A 185 17.83 25.64 -0.21
CA ARG A 185 19.28 25.52 -0.51
C ARG A 185 19.55 24.59 -1.70
N ASN A 186 18.67 23.62 -1.93
CA ASN A 186 18.70 22.71 -3.09
C ASN A 186 17.84 23.21 -4.26
N ARG A 187 17.37 24.46 -4.22
CA ARG A 187 16.61 25.16 -5.27
C ARG A 187 15.25 24.52 -5.61
N TYR A 188 14.61 23.88 -4.64
CA TYR A 188 13.23 23.41 -4.77
C TYR A 188 12.24 24.53 -4.45
N ARG A 189 11.11 24.55 -5.15
CA ARG A 189 10.02 25.49 -4.87
C ARG A 189 9.30 25.09 -3.58
N VAL A 190 9.11 26.05 -2.67
CA VAL A 190 8.47 25.81 -1.36
C VAL A 190 7.19 26.60 -1.13
N SER A 191 6.87 27.58 -1.98
CA SER A 191 5.77 28.54 -1.79
C SER A 191 4.38 27.92 -1.66
N GLU A 192 4.18 26.72 -2.21
CA GLU A 192 2.89 26.01 -2.21
C GLU A 192 2.83 24.89 -1.16
N LEU A 193 3.93 24.66 -0.44
CA LEU A 193 4.01 23.61 0.58
C LEU A 193 3.33 24.07 1.86
N ARG A 194 2.45 23.23 2.39
CA ARG A 194 1.74 23.47 3.65
C ARG A 194 1.46 22.17 4.39
N SER A 195 1.34 22.25 5.71
CA SER A 195 0.88 21.13 6.53
C SER A 195 -0.65 21.03 6.46
N LYS A 196 -1.17 19.84 6.17
CA LYS A 196 -2.61 19.61 5.93
C LYS A 196 -3.04 18.20 6.30
N ASP A 197 -4.33 18.07 6.62
CA ASP A 197 -4.94 16.81 7.01
C ASP A 197 -5.24 15.94 5.79
N TRP A 198 -5.06 14.64 5.94
CA TRP A 198 -5.30 13.68 4.86
C TRP A 198 -6.78 13.56 4.44
N ALA A 199 -7.72 14.00 5.29
CA ALA A 199 -9.15 13.98 5.01
C ALA A 199 -9.51 14.95 3.89
N GLU A 200 -8.68 15.98 3.67
CA GLU A 200 -8.81 16.90 2.53
C GLU A 200 -8.80 16.13 1.19
N PHE A 201 -8.05 15.04 1.11
CA PHE A 201 -7.89 14.23 -0.10
C PHE A 201 -8.94 13.12 -0.24
N ALA A 202 -9.79 12.93 0.77
CA ALA A 202 -10.92 12.00 0.75
C ALA A 202 -12.26 12.73 0.53
N ALA A 203 -12.26 14.07 0.53
CA ALA A 203 -13.47 14.87 0.37
C ALA A 203 -14.02 14.84 -1.07
N PRO A 204 -15.34 15.03 -1.28
CA PRO A 204 -15.90 15.19 -2.61
C PRO A 204 -15.23 16.34 -3.38
N GLY A 205 -14.83 16.08 -4.63
CA GLY A 205 -14.13 17.06 -5.47
C GLY A 205 -12.63 17.19 -5.19
N ALA A 206 -12.09 16.43 -4.23
CA ALA A 206 -10.65 16.32 -4.05
C ALA A 206 -9.99 15.66 -5.28
N PRO A 207 -8.71 15.96 -5.56
CA PRO A 207 -8.01 15.29 -6.64
C PRO A 207 -8.00 13.77 -6.43
N GLU A 208 -8.32 13.00 -7.47
CA GLU A 208 -8.23 11.54 -7.41
C GLU A 208 -6.77 11.10 -7.37
N MET A 209 -6.41 10.26 -6.41
CA MET A 209 -5.06 9.74 -6.26
C MET A 209 -4.88 8.47 -7.08
N ASP A 210 -3.76 8.39 -7.82
CA ASP A 210 -3.32 7.16 -8.49
C ASP A 210 -2.43 6.33 -7.54
N PHE A 211 -1.64 7.03 -6.70
CA PHE A 211 -0.73 6.42 -5.75
C PHE A 211 -0.82 7.07 -4.36
N VAL A 212 -0.74 6.25 -3.31
CA VAL A 212 -0.65 6.69 -1.92
C VAL A 212 0.58 6.05 -1.26
N LEU A 213 1.52 6.88 -0.81
CA LEU A 213 2.82 6.44 -0.34
C LEU A 213 3.04 6.90 1.10
N THR A 214 3.06 5.96 2.06
CA THR A 214 3.34 6.28 3.46
C THR A 214 4.84 6.35 3.70
N VAL A 215 5.33 7.41 4.33
CA VAL A 215 6.79 7.62 4.56
C VAL A 215 7.20 7.55 6.03
N CYS A 216 6.25 7.29 6.94
CA CYS A 216 6.52 6.98 8.34
C CYS A 216 5.86 5.66 8.76
N ASP A 217 6.52 4.92 9.64
CA ASP A 217 6.05 3.61 10.10
C ASP A 217 4.73 3.70 10.85
N LYS A 218 4.51 4.81 11.57
CA LYS A 218 3.26 5.07 12.30
C LYS A 218 2.06 5.22 11.36
N ALA A 219 2.18 6.00 10.29
CA ALA A 219 1.09 6.18 9.33
C ALA A 219 0.79 4.90 8.52
N ALA A 220 1.77 3.99 8.38
CA ALA A 220 1.55 2.70 7.73
C ALA A 220 0.67 1.75 8.57
N GLY A 221 0.61 1.95 9.90
CA GLY A 221 -0.18 1.14 10.83
C GLY A 221 -1.54 1.75 11.21
N GLU A 222 -1.84 2.96 10.76
CA GLU A 222 -3.10 3.66 11.03
C GLU A 222 -4.18 3.27 10.01
N VAL A 223 -5.45 3.25 10.45
CA VAL A 223 -6.59 2.99 9.57
C VAL A 223 -6.76 4.19 8.64
N CYS A 224 -6.19 4.09 7.45
CA CYS A 224 -6.34 5.11 6.42
C CYS A 224 -7.81 5.21 5.97
N PRO A 225 -8.30 6.40 5.61
CA PRO A 225 -9.62 6.54 5.00
C PRO A 225 -9.70 5.78 3.67
N VAL A 226 -10.91 5.44 3.26
CA VAL A 226 -11.16 4.85 1.93
C VAL A 226 -10.90 5.94 0.89
N TRP A 227 -9.84 5.77 0.09
CA TRP A 227 -9.50 6.69 -0.99
C TRP A 227 -10.41 6.45 -2.22
N PRO A 228 -11.01 7.51 -2.79
CA PRO A 228 -11.66 7.41 -4.10
C PRO A 228 -10.70 6.85 -5.15
N GLY A 229 -11.20 6.01 -6.07
CA GLY A 229 -10.39 5.46 -7.17
C GLY A 229 -9.46 4.28 -6.80
N GLN A 230 -9.36 3.88 -5.53
CA GLN A 230 -8.54 2.75 -5.06
C GLN A 230 -7.06 2.83 -5.52
N PRO A 231 -6.33 3.89 -5.12
CA PRO A 231 -4.92 4.09 -5.46
C PRO A 231 -4.04 2.91 -5.07
N LEU A 232 -2.97 2.71 -5.85
CA LEU A 232 -1.92 1.79 -5.48
C LEU A 232 -1.16 2.34 -4.27
N SER A 233 -1.02 1.51 -3.24
CA SER A 233 -0.45 1.93 -1.96
C SER A 233 0.84 1.18 -1.63
N ALA A 234 1.85 1.90 -1.15
CA ALA A 234 3.12 1.33 -0.69
C ALA A 234 3.70 2.12 0.50
N HIS A 235 4.61 1.47 1.22
CA HIS A 235 5.28 2.06 2.37
C HIS A 235 6.77 2.26 2.12
N TRP A 236 7.23 3.49 2.22
CA TRP A 236 8.60 3.94 2.03
C TRP A 236 9.11 4.58 3.32
N GLY A 237 9.27 3.79 4.37
CA GLY A 237 9.68 4.26 5.70
C GLY A 237 11.00 5.05 5.67
N VAL A 238 10.98 6.25 6.25
CA VAL A 238 12.14 7.13 6.44
C VAL A 238 12.21 7.52 7.92
N PRO A 239 13.38 7.40 8.57
CA PRO A 239 13.59 7.90 9.93
C PRO A 239 13.14 9.36 10.06
N ASP A 240 12.57 9.74 11.19
CA ASP A 240 12.07 11.10 11.36
C ASP A 240 13.22 12.09 11.64
N PRO A 241 13.61 12.96 10.68
CA PRO A 241 14.70 13.90 10.94
C PRO A 241 14.34 14.93 12.00
N ALA A 242 13.04 15.20 12.20
CA ALA A 242 12.56 16.15 13.21
C ALA A 242 12.62 15.60 14.66
N ALA A 243 12.84 14.28 14.82
CA ALA A 243 13.00 13.66 16.14
C ALA A 243 14.45 13.63 16.62
N VAL A 244 15.42 13.98 15.76
CA VAL A 244 16.84 13.98 16.10
C VAL A 244 17.15 15.17 17.01
N GLN A 245 17.84 14.89 18.12
CA GLN A 245 18.34 15.88 19.08
C GLN A 245 19.85 15.93 18.99
N GLY A 246 20.44 17.11 19.21
CA GLY A 246 21.90 17.28 19.20
C GLY A 246 22.33 18.65 18.67
N THR A 247 23.56 18.69 18.15
CA THR A 247 24.14 19.85 17.49
C THR A 247 23.41 20.18 16.19
N ALA A 248 23.55 21.44 15.73
CA ALA A 248 22.96 21.87 14.46
C ALA A 248 23.43 20.98 13.28
N ALA A 249 24.70 20.55 13.29
CA ALA A 249 25.28 19.68 12.28
C ALA A 249 24.66 18.28 12.27
N GLU A 250 24.38 17.69 13.43
CA GLU A 250 23.72 16.38 13.53
C GLU A 250 22.27 16.44 13.02
N ILE A 251 21.56 17.52 13.34
CA ILE A 251 20.20 17.73 12.83
C ILE A 251 20.24 17.94 11.30
N ASP A 252 21.15 18.76 10.79
CA ASP A 252 21.29 18.98 9.34
C ASP A 252 21.68 17.71 8.59
N HIS A 253 22.51 16.87 9.18
CA HIS A 253 22.86 15.56 8.66
C HIS A 253 21.61 14.66 8.55
N ALA A 254 20.80 14.57 9.61
CA ALA A 254 19.56 13.78 9.59
C ALA A 254 18.56 14.24 8.52
N PHE A 255 18.39 15.55 8.34
CA PHE A 255 17.56 16.12 7.28
C PHE A 255 18.12 15.79 5.88
N THR A 256 19.44 15.86 5.73
CA THR A 256 20.13 15.51 4.47
C THR A 256 19.95 14.04 4.13
N ASP A 257 20.11 13.14 5.10
CA ASP A 257 19.91 11.70 4.92
C ASP A 257 18.47 11.41 4.48
N ALA A 258 17.47 11.96 5.18
CA ALA A 258 16.06 11.81 4.81
C ALA A 258 15.79 12.29 3.38
N PHE A 259 16.39 13.41 2.96
CA PHE A 259 16.29 13.92 1.59
C PHE A 259 16.89 12.94 0.58
N LEU A 260 18.10 12.42 0.82
CA LEU A 260 18.76 11.49 -0.09
C LEU A 260 17.98 10.17 -0.23
N VAL A 261 17.44 9.66 0.88
CA VAL A 261 16.56 8.47 0.88
C VAL A 261 15.34 8.71 -0.02
N LEU A 262 14.63 9.82 0.21
CA LEU A 262 13.42 10.14 -0.54
C LEU A 262 13.73 10.43 -2.01
N GLN A 263 14.81 11.14 -2.31
CA GLN A 263 15.23 11.45 -3.67
C GLN A 263 15.52 10.17 -4.46
N ARG A 264 16.24 9.21 -3.86
CA ARG A 264 16.50 7.90 -4.49
C ARG A 264 15.20 7.18 -4.80
N ARG A 265 14.29 7.08 -3.82
CA ARG A 265 13.01 6.37 -3.98
C ARG A 265 12.09 7.03 -5.01
N VAL A 266 11.96 8.35 -4.98
CA VAL A 266 11.24 9.12 -6.00
C VAL A 266 11.86 8.90 -7.37
N SER A 267 13.19 8.92 -7.48
CA SER A 267 13.87 8.67 -8.76
C SER A 267 13.62 7.27 -9.29
N LEU A 268 13.65 6.23 -8.44
CA LEU A 268 13.31 4.86 -8.84
C LEU A 268 11.86 4.77 -9.31
N PHE A 269 10.93 5.39 -8.59
CA PHE A 269 9.52 5.43 -8.94
C PHE A 269 9.28 6.09 -10.30
N LEU A 270 9.89 7.24 -10.56
CA LEU A 270 9.77 7.96 -11.83
C LEU A 270 10.33 7.17 -13.04
N ASN A 271 11.25 6.24 -12.79
CA ASN A 271 11.85 5.38 -13.81
C ASN A 271 11.10 4.05 -14.01
N LEU A 272 10.01 3.78 -13.27
CA LEU A 272 9.21 2.59 -13.51
C LEU A 272 8.56 2.64 -14.90
N PRO A 273 8.51 1.52 -15.64
CA PRO A 273 7.85 1.47 -16.95
C PRO A 273 6.32 1.33 -16.79
N PHE A 274 5.65 2.39 -16.32
CA PHE A 274 4.21 2.41 -16.02
C PHE A 274 3.32 1.94 -17.18
N GLU A 275 3.73 2.17 -18.42
CA GLU A 275 2.99 1.78 -19.62
C GLU A 275 3.07 0.26 -19.90
N LYS A 276 4.06 -0.43 -19.32
CA LYS A 276 4.34 -1.85 -19.55
C LYS A 276 3.98 -2.73 -18.35
N LEU A 277 3.75 -2.12 -17.19
CA LEU A 277 3.47 -2.83 -15.95
C LEU A 277 1.97 -2.98 -15.74
N GLU A 278 1.53 -4.23 -15.59
CA GLU A 278 0.22 -4.53 -15.03
C GLU A 278 0.15 -4.10 -13.57
N ARG A 279 -1.07 -3.82 -13.08
CA ARG A 279 -1.32 -3.26 -11.74
C ARG A 279 -0.63 -4.03 -10.61
N LEU A 280 -0.61 -5.37 -10.64
CA LEU A 280 0.03 -6.20 -9.62
C LEU A 280 1.56 -6.11 -9.66
N SER A 281 2.15 -6.10 -10.86
CA SER A 281 3.58 -5.91 -11.05
C SER A 281 4.02 -4.53 -10.58
N LEU A 282 3.25 -3.50 -10.93
CA LEU A 282 3.48 -2.14 -10.46
C LEU A 282 3.43 -2.06 -8.93
N LEU A 283 2.42 -2.67 -8.29
CA LEU A 283 2.36 -2.74 -6.82
C LEU A 283 3.60 -3.38 -6.20
N LYS A 284 4.10 -4.48 -6.80
CA LYS A 284 5.31 -5.15 -6.34
C LYS A 284 6.55 -4.25 -6.45
N GLU A 285 6.72 -3.54 -7.57
CA GLU A 285 7.82 -2.59 -7.74
C GLU A 285 7.74 -1.45 -6.72
N LEU A 286 6.55 -0.89 -6.48
CA LEU A 286 6.32 0.15 -5.48
C LEU A 286 6.72 -0.30 -4.07
N GLN A 287 6.38 -1.54 -3.70
CA GLN A 287 6.79 -2.13 -2.43
C GLN A 287 8.30 -2.39 -2.36
N GLY A 288 8.90 -2.79 -3.49
CA GLY A 288 10.35 -3.00 -3.62
C GLY A 288 11.16 -1.73 -3.35
N ILE A 289 10.70 -0.58 -3.85
CA ILE A 289 11.35 0.73 -3.62
C ILE A 289 11.43 1.08 -2.13
N GLY A 290 10.44 0.67 -1.33
CA GLY A 290 10.44 0.89 0.11
C GLY A 290 11.48 0.06 0.87
N THR A 291 11.78 -1.14 0.35
CA THR A 291 12.59 -2.16 1.03
C THR A 291 14.03 -2.26 0.52
N SER A 292 14.37 -1.62 -0.60
CA SER A 292 15.73 -1.55 -1.13
C SER A 292 16.67 -0.88 -0.11
N ARG A 293 17.68 -1.62 0.36
CA ARG A 293 18.63 -1.16 1.40
C ARG A 293 19.47 0.04 0.93
N HIS A 294 19.81 0.89 1.90
CA HIS A 294 20.88 1.88 1.80
C HIS A 294 22.20 1.13 1.86
N ASP A 295 22.72 0.73 0.71
CA ASP A 295 24.11 0.33 0.56
C ASP A 295 24.92 1.59 0.17
#